data_AF-A0A5N1IBK6-F1
#
_entry.id   AF-A0A5N1IBK6-F1
#
_cell.length_a   1.000
_cell.length_b   1.000
_cell.length_c   1.000
_cell.angle_alpha   90.00
_cell.angle_beta   90.00
_cell.angle_gamma   90.00
#
_symmetry.space_group_name_H-M   'P 1'
#
loop_
_entity.id
_entity.type
_entity.pdbx_description
1 polymer ?
#
loop_
_entity_poly.entity_id
_entity_poly.type
_entity_poly.pdbx_seq_one_letter_code
_entity_poly.pdbx_strand_id
1 'polypeptide(L)' 'MTEEKYYNYTCTGCGMELEKDSPVYEDNDGDWFCSEACLAFSNISESFSTLEEALQANE' A
#
# COMPACT_ATOMS: atom_id res chain seq x y z
N MET A 1 -20.48 26.63 3.66
CA MET A 1 -19.30 26.10 2.96
C MET A 1 -18.98 24.79 3.62
N THR A 2 -19.47 23.69 3.06
CA THR A 2 -19.12 22.34 3.52
C THR A 2 -17.70 22.09 3.07
N GLU A 3 -16.76 22.16 4.01
CA GLU A 3 -15.37 21.78 3.79
C GLU A 3 -15.37 20.30 3.42
N GLU A 4 -15.38 20.03 2.11
CA GLU A 4 -15.05 18.74 1.55
C GLU A 4 -13.59 18.47 1.97
N LYS A 5 -13.43 17.83 3.12
CA LYS A 5 -12.16 17.18 3.47
C LYS A 5 -11.93 16.16 2.36
N TYR A 6 -11.19 16.58 1.33
CA TYR A 6 -10.45 15.68 0.47
C TYR A 6 -9.51 14.93 1.41
N TYR A 7 -10.01 13.84 2.00
CA TYR A 7 -9.14 12.81 2.52
C TYR A 7 -8.46 12.25 1.27
N ASN A 8 -7.33 12.86 0.95
CA ASN A 8 -6.44 12.47 -0.12
C ASN A 8 -5.74 11.20 0.39
N TYR A 9 -6.51 10.11 0.47
CA TYR A 9 -5.98 8.82 0.86
C TYR A 9 -5.05 8.42 -0.27
N THR A 10 -3.78 8.24 0.05
CA THR A 10 -2.76 7.86 -0.92
C THR A 10 -2.35 6.42 -0.64
N CYS A 11 -2.05 5.67 -1.70
CA CYS A 11 -1.53 4.33 -1.59
C CYS A 11 -0.19 4.37 -0.87
N THR A 12 -0.05 3.71 0.27
CA THR A 12 1.23 3.67 1.01
C THR A 12 2.35 3.05 0.16
N GLY A 13 2.02 2.08 -0.70
CA GLY A 13 3.01 1.38 -1.53
C GLY A 13 3.50 2.15 -2.77
N CYS A 14 2.70 3.04 -3.36
CA CYS A 14 3.08 3.72 -4.62
C CYS A 14 2.84 5.24 -4.62
N GLY A 15 2.23 5.79 -3.58
CA GLY A 15 1.92 7.22 -3.44
C GLY A 15 0.80 7.74 -4.36
N MET A 16 0.15 6.89 -5.14
CA MET A 16 -0.98 7.30 -5.98
C MET A 16 -2.23 7.61 -5.15
N GLU A 17 -3.01 8.58 -5.60
CA GLU A 17 -4.28 8.94 -4.97
C GLU A 17 -5.28 7.78 -5.08
N LEU A 18 -5.93 7.45 -3.97
CA LEU A 18 -6.99 6.44 -3.89
C LEU A 18 -8.32 7.11 -4.15
N GLU A 19 -8.99 6.64 -5.20
CA GLU A 19 -10.32 7.12 -5.55
C GLU A 19 -11.37 6.45 -4.66
N LYS A 20 -12.37 7.22 -4.23
CA LYS A 20 -13.44 6.77 -3.32
C LYS A 20 -14.24 5.57 -3.86
N ASP A 21 -14.35 5.44 -5.18
CA ASP A 21 -15.12 4.39 -5.85
C ASP A 21 -14.23 3.23 -6.35
N SER A 22 -12.91 3.30 -6.15
CA SER A 22 -11.98 2.24 -6.53
C SER A 22 -11.77 1.25 -5.37
N PRO A 23 -11.58 -0.05 -5.66
CA PRO A 23 -11.25 -1.02 -4.63
C PRO A 23 -9.91 -0.66 -3.99
N VAL A 24 -9.92 -0.54 -2.67
CA VAL A 24 -8.72 -0.36 -1.85
C VAL A 24 -8.49 -1.60 -1.02
N TYR A 25 -7.22 -1.89 -0.77
CA TYR A 25 -6.78 -3.01 0.05
C TYR A 25 -6.17 -2.44 1.33
N GLU A 26 -6.53 -2.99 2.48
CA GLU A 26 -6.05 -2.57 3.79
C GLU A 26 -5.20 -3.69 4.39
N ASP A 27 -4.08 -3.34 5.02
CA ASP A 27 -3.26 -4.29 5.77
C ASP A 27 -3.70 -4.38 7.26
N ASN A 28 -2.94 -5.07 8.11
CA ASN A 28 -3.30 -5.19 9.53
C ASN A 28 -2.93 -3.94 10.37
N ASP A 29 -2.03 -3.09 9.89
CA ASP A 29 -1.64 -1.82 10.51
C ASP A 29 -2.55 -0.64 10.10
N GLY A 30 -3.42 -0.86 9.10
CA GLY A 30 -4.41 0.12 8.64
C GLY A 30 -3.90 1.00 7.49
N ASP A 31 -2.83 0.61 6.82
CA ASP A 31 -2.34 1.23 5.59
C ASP A 31 -3.20 0.82 4.40
N TRP A 32 -3.42 1.76 3.49
CA TRP A 32 -4.29 1.57 2.33
C TRP A 32 -3.48 1.48 1.04
N PHE A 33 -3.87 0.55 0.18
CA PHE A 33 -3.18 0.20 -1.04
C PHE A 33 -4.13 0.18 -2.24
N CYS A 34 -3.66 0.70 -3.38
CA CYS A 34 -4.45 0.73 -4.61
C CYS A 34 -4.56 -0.65 -5.29
N SER A 35 -3.79 -1.64 -4.84
CA SER A 35 -3.79 -2.99 -5.40
C SER A 35 -3.16 -4.01 -4.43
N GLU A 36 -3.50 -5.29 -4.61
CA GLU A 36 -2.86 -6.42 -3.91
C GLU A 36 -1.34 -6.44 -4.12
N ALA A 37 -0.87 -5.98 -5.29
CA ALA A 37 0.56 -5.89 -5.58
C ALA A 37 1.26 -4.86 -4.69
N CYS A 38 0.64 -3.70 -4.46
CA CYS A 38 1.20 -2.68 -3.57
C CYS A 38 1.20 -3.14 -2.10
N LEU A 39 0.13 -3.83 -1.68
CA LEU A 39 0.05 -4.44 -0.34
C LEU A 39 1.16 -5.49 -0.13
N ALA A 40 1.32 -6.40 -1.09
CA ALA A 40 2.35 -7.44 -1.04
C ALA A 40 3.76 -6.83 -1.07
N PHE A 41 4.01 -5.85 -1.93
CA PHE A 41 5.31 -5.19 -2.03
C PHE A 41 5.68 -4.47 -0.73
N SER A 42 4.72 -3.77 -0.10
CA SER A 42 4.93 -3.10 1.18
C SER A 42 5.30 -4.11 2.29
N ASN A 43 4.50 -5.17 2.43
CA ASN A 43 4.76 -6.23 3.42
C ASN A 43 6.12 -6.92 3.22
N ILE A 44 6.51 -7.16 1.97
CA ILE A 44 7.83 -7.73 1.64
C ILE A 44 8.93 -6.73 1.96
N SER A 45 8.75 -5.45 1.65
CA SER A 45 9.75 -4.41 1.92
C SER A 45 9.96 -4.12 3.41
N GLU A 46 8.95 -4.34 4.25
CA GLU A 46 9.12 -4.28 5.71
C GLU A 46 9.93 -5.46 6.25
N SER A 47 9.83 -6.62 5.60
CA SER A 47 10.55 -7.83 6.00
C SER A 47 11.95 -7.91 5.41
N PHE A 48 12.19 -7.26 4.26
CA PHE A 48 13.41 -7.38 3.47
C PHE A 48 13.78 -6.06 2.82
N SER A 49 15.06 -5.65 2.93
CA SER A 49 15.50 -4.35 2.40
C SER A 49 15.58 -4.34 0.87
N THR A 50 15.64 -5.53 0.25
CA THR A 50 15.70 -5.70 -1.21
C THR A 50 14.91 -6.92 -1.68
N LEU A 51 14.49 -6.88 -2.95
CA LEU A 51 13.89 -8.05 -3.63
C LEU A 51 14.82 -9.27 -3.61
N GLU A 52 16.13 -9.05 -3.64
CA GLU A 52 17.14 -10.11 -3.62
C GLU A 52 17.17 -10.84 -2.27
N GLU A 53 17.10 -10.10 -1.15
CA GLU A 53 16.98 -10.70 0.19
C GLU A 53 15.69 -11.50 0.35
N ALA A 54 14.57 -10.99 -0.19
CA ALA A 54 13.29 -11.70 -0.13
C ALA A 54 13.31 -13.03 -0.91
N LEU A 55 14.04 -13.08 -2.04
CA LEU A 55 14.20 -14.30 -2.83
C LEU A 55 15.14 -15.31 -2.13
N GLN A 56 16.21 -14.83 -1.48
CA GLN A 56 17.17 -15.66 -0.74
C GLN A 56 16.61 -16.25 0.57
N ALA A 57 15.56 -15.68 1.15
CA ALA A 57 14.94 -16.24 2.35
C ALA A 57 14.07 -17.48 2.07
N ASN A 58 13.83 -17.80 0.79
CA ASN A 58 12.94 -18.87 0.34
C ASN A 58 13.69 -20.06 -0.29
N GLU A 59 15.02 -20.11 -0.13
CA GLU A 59 15.92 -21.21 -0.54
C GLU A 59 16.36 -22.11 0.62
#